data_AF-J2J3V5-F1
#
_entry.id   AF-J2J3V5-F1
#
_cell.length_a   1.000
_cell.length_b   1.000
_cell.length_c   1.000
_cell.angle_alpha   90.00
_cell.angle_beta   90.00
_cell.angle_gamma   90.00
#
_symmetry.space_group_name_H-M   'P 1'
#
loop_
_entity.id
_entity.type
_entity.pdbx_description
1 polymer ?
#
loop_
_entity_poly.entity_id
_entity_poly.type
_entity_poly.pdbx_seq_one_letter_code
_entity_poly.pdbx_strand_id
1 'polypeptide(L)'
;MIRRDDFIRLKYEVEEAINEAFDYAKNHEKNKNDYILFLSRSYYDKEVSTNGFSPWQFDRSSDELFDRHRVDFLLTYLNQQYNFQTENSADSKFSLTIEFMIYCQIWESKHNLYNLKKLADLCDSKDYSWNIDDGKNSKSKFININILNSFQKHNLKLCTLMKKAYNSQLRNAFSHSLFNFGINGHNLYLENYDGRNANMSF
;
A
#
# COMPACT_ATOMS: atom_id res chain seq x y z
N MET A 1 -14.84 3.28 14.93
CA MET A 1 -14.50 4.36 13.96
C MET A 1 -13.40 5.24 14.54
N ILE A 2 -12.43 5.69 13.72
CA ILE A 2 -11.32 6.54 14.20
C ILE A 2 -11.84 7.89 14.73
N ARG A 3 -11.30 8.36 15.86
CA ARG A 3 -11.63 9.71 16.36
C ARG A 3 -10.89 10.76 15.54
N ARG A 4 -11.43 11.99 15.51
CA ARG A 4 -10.81 13.11 14.78
C ARG A 4 -9.36 13.36 15.20
N ASP A 5 -9.08 13.34 16.50
CA ASP A 5 -7.72 13.56 17.01
C ASP A 5 -6.78 12.42 16.62
N ASP A 6 -7.28 11.18 16.64
CA ASP A 6 -6.52 10.02 16.17
C ASP A 6 -6.25 10.10 14.66
N PHE A 7 -7.21 10.56 13.86
CA PHE A 7 -7.02 10.79 12.43
C PHE A 7 -5.97 11.85 12.14
N ILE A 8 -6.03 13.00 12.82
CA ILE A 8 -5.05 14.07 12.66
C ILE A 8 -3.65 13.57 13.02
N ARG A 9 -3.54 12.83 14.14
CA ARG A 9 -2.27 12.22 14.56
C ARG A 9 -1.74 11.24 13.52
N LEU A 10 -2.57 10.33 13.03
CA LEU A 10 -2.17 9.36 12.00
C LEU A 10 -1.79 10.05 10.70
N LYS A 11 -2.53 11.07 10.28
CA LYS A 11 -2.21 11.87 9.09
C LYS A 11 -0.80 12.45 9.20
N TYR A 12 -0.48 13.08 10.33
CA TYR A 12 0.85 13.64 10.56
C TYR A 12 1.94 12.55 10.55
N GLU A 13 1.71 11.42 11.22
CA GLU A 13 2.66 10.29 11.23
C GLU A 13 2.92 9.75 9.81
N VAL A 14 1.87 9.66 8.98
CA VAL A 14 1.96 9.24 7.58
C VAL A 14 2.72 10.26 6.73
N GLU A 15 2.34 11.54 6.80
CA GLU A 15 2.97 12.60 6.01
C GLU A 15 4.46 12.74 6.35
N GLU A 16 4.81 12.68 7.64
CA GLU A 16 6.20 12.74 8.09
C GLU A 16 7.03 11.55 7.56
N ALA A 17 6.50 10.33 7.66
CA ALA A 17 7.17 9.13 7.16
C ALA A 17 7.36 9.13 5.64
N ILE A 18 6.37 9.65 4.89
CA ILE A 18 6.46 9.77 3.43
C ILE A 18 7.51 10.82 3.06
N ASN A 19 7.44 12.01 3.66
CA ASN A 19 8.39 13.09 3.36
C ASN A 19 9.84 12.65 3.65
N GLU A 20 10.07 12.01 4.80
CA GLU A 20 11.38 11.45 5.15
C GLU A 20 11.88 10.47 4.08
N ALA A 21 11.03 9.55 3.60
CA ALA A 21 11.42 8.58 2.59
C ALA A 21 11.75 9.22 1.24
N PHE A 22 10.99 10.24 0.82
CA PHE A 22 11.23 10.96 -0.43
C PHE A 22 12.51 11.80 -0.36
N ASP A 23 12.74 12.50 0.75
CA ASP A 23 13.95 13.28 0.98
C ASP A 23 15.18 12.37 1.06
N TYR A 24 15.05 11.23 1.72
CA TYR A 24 16.11 10.22 1.76
C TYR A 24 16.44 9.71 0.36
N ALA A 25 15.43 9.26 -0.40
CA ALA A 25 15.60 8.75 -1.75
C ALA A 25 16.27 9.75 -2.69
N LYS A 26 15.87 11.03 -2.62
CA LYS A 26 16.46 12.11 -3.42
C LYS A 26 17.96 12.30 -3.15
N ASN A 27 18.39 12.15 -1.90
CA ASN A 27 19.79 12.35 -1.50
C ASN A 27 20.67 11.10 -1.70
N HIS A 28 20.08 9.95 -2.01
CA HIS A 28 20.78 8.67 -2.12
C HIS A 28 20.59 8.00 -3.50
N GLU A 29 20.16 8.76 -4.52
CA GLU A 29 20.07 8.24 -5.88
C GLU A 29 21.43 7.74 -6.39
N LYS A 30 21.45 6.57 -7.03
CA LYS A 30 22.68 5.98 -7.55
C LYS A 30 23.18 6.76 -8.76
N ASN A 31 22.29 6.99 -9.73
CA ASN A 31 22.58 7.81 -10.90
C ASN A 31 21.84 9.12 -10.80
N LYS A 32 22.48 10.17 -11.32
CA LYS A 32 21.85 11.48 -11.45
C LYS A 32 20.58 11.34 -12.28
N ASN A 33 19.45 11.82 -11.75
CA ASN A 33 18.11 11.78 -12.32
C ASN A 33 17.26 10.53 -12.06
N ASP A 34 17.75 9.50 -11.35
CA ASP A 34 16.90 8.33 -11.01
C ASP A 34 15.66 8.77 -10.19
N TYR A 35 15.81 9.80 -9.35
CA TYR A 35 14.68 10.41 -8.65
C TYR A 35 13.68 11.08 -9.59
N ILE A 36 14.15 11.73 -10.66
CA ILE A 36 13.27 12.34 -11.68
C ILE A 36 12.55 11.26 -12.49
N LEU A 37 13.22 10.15 -12.82
CA LEU A 37 12.59 8.98 -13.47
C LEU A 37 11.47 8.39 -12.59
N PHE A 38 11.65 8.40 -11.27
CA PHE A 38 10.61 7.99 -10.35
C PHE A 38 9.41 8.94 -10.36
N LEU A 39 9.65 10.25 -10.21
CA LEU A 39 8.57 11.26 -10.21
C LEU A 39 7.81 11.31 -11.55
N SER A 40 8.50 11.09 -12.67
CA SER A 40 7.90 11.05 -14.00
C SER A 40 7.24 9.70 -14.35
N ARG A 41 7.15 8.78 -13.38
CA ARG A 41 6.51 7.47 -13.52
C ARG A 41 7.05 6.67 -14.71
N SER A 42 8.36 6.75 -14.93
CA SER A 42 9.00 6.06 -16.04
C SER A 42 8.81 4.55 -15.98
N TYR A 43 8.72 3.91 -17.14
CA TYR A 43 8.52 2.48 -17.24
C TYR A 43 9.09 1.93 -18.56
N TYR A 44 9.28 0.61 -18.57
CA TYR A 44 9.63 -0.12 -19.79
C TYR A 44 8.38 -0.76 -20.39
N ASP A 45 8.12 -0.48 -21.66
CA ASP A 45 7.04 -1.05 -22.45
C ASP A 45 7.61 -1.95 -23.56
N LYS A 46 7.37 -3.26 -23.42
CA LYS A 46 7.86 -4.23 -24.39
C LYS A 46 7.08 -4.16 -25.72
N GLU A 47 5.80 -3.80 -25.69
CA GLU A 47 4.97 -3.77 -26.89
C GLU A 47 5.37 -2.60 -27.79
N VAL A 48 5.70 -1.45 -27.20
CA VAL A 48 6.22 -0.28 -27.92
C VAL A 48 7.55 -0.59 -28.62
N SER A 49 8.40 -1.45 -28.04
CA SER A 49 9.66 -1.90 -28.66
C SER A 49 9.45 -2.55 -30.02
N THR A 50 8.35 -3.29 -30.18
CA THR A 50 8.04 -4.01 -31.42
C THR A 50 7.56 -3.10 -32.55
N ASN A 51 7.18 -1.86 -32.21
CA ASN A 51 6.69 -0.86 -33.16
C ASN A 51 7.78 0.14 -33.60
N GLY A 52 9.05 -0.09 -33.25
CA GLY A 52 10.18 0.76 -33.65
C GLY A 52 10.34 2.06 -32.84
N PHE A 53 9.56 2.24 -31.78
CA PHE A 53 9.69 3.34 -30.82
C PHE A 53 10.57 2.95 -29.63
N SER A 54 11.07 3.95 -28.90
CA SER A 54 11.80 3.70 -27.64
C SER A 54 10.92 2.92 -26.67
N PRO A 55 11.35 1.78 -26.11
CA PRO A 55 10.58 1.08 -25.08
C PRO A 55 10.63 1.76 -23.71
N TRP A 56 11.56 2.69 -23.50
CA TRP A 56 11.64 3.47 -22.27
C TRP A 56 10.70 4.68 -22.42
N GLN A 57 9.65 4.67 -21.62
CA GLN A 57 8.57 5.63 -21.67
C GLN A 57 8.45 6.39 -20.35
N PHE A 58 7.88 7.58 -20.43
CA PHE A 58 7.51 8.42 -19.29
C PHE A 58 6.00 8.45 -19.14
N ASP A 59 5.52 8.83 -17.96
CA ASP A 59 4.11 9.06 -17.69
C ASP A 59 3.20 7.87 -18.02
N ARG A 60 3.27 6.83 -17.18
CA ARG A 60 2.35 5.69 -17.24
C ARG A 60 0.94 6.03 -16.74
N SER A 61 0.30 7.07 -17.28
CA SER A 61 -1.03 7.51 -16.81
C SER A 61 -2.13 6.48 -17.04
N SER A 62 -1.89 5.48 -17.91
CA SER A 62 -2.78 4.32 -18.07
C SER A 62 -2.99 3.56 -16.77
N ASP A 63 -1.96 3.40 -15.94
CA ASP A 63 -2.11 2.74 -14.63
C ASP A 63 -3.05 3.54 -13.71
N GLU A 64 -2.98 4.87 -13.75
CA GLU A 64 -3.89 5.72 -12.98
C GLU A 64 -5.33 5.63 -13.50
N LEU A 65 -5.51 5.51 -14.81
CA LEU A 65 -6.82 5.28 -15.41
C LEU A 65 -7.42 3.95 -14.95
N PHE A 66 -6.61 2.89 -14.89
CA PHE A 66 -7.05 1.58 -14.41
C PHE A 66 -7.41 1.60 -12.92
N ASP A 67 -6.66 2.33 -12.10
CA ASP A 67 -6.94 2.43 -10.65
C ASP A 67 -7.96 3.55 -10.30
N ARG A 68 -8.36 4.40 -11.25
CA ARG A 68 -9.24 5.56 -11.04
C ARG A 68 -10.49 5.21 -10.24
N HIS A 69 -11.27 4.23 -10.70
CA HIS A 69 -12.53 3.87 -10.03
C HIS A 69 -12.33 3.36 -8.61
N ARG A 70 -11.18 2.72 -8.32
CA ARG A 70 -10.85 2.28 -6.96
C ARG A 70 -10.50 3.46 -6.07
N VAL A 71 -9.78 4.44 -6.59
CA VAL A 71 -9.47 5.69 -5.88
C VAL A 71 -10.74 6.49 -5.64
N ASP A 72 -11.60 6.65 -6.65
CA ASP A 72 -12.89 7.34 -6.53
C ASP A 72 -13.79 6.67 -5.47
N PHE A 73 -13.84 5.34 -5.46
CA PHE A 73 -14.56 4.58 -4.45
C PHE A 73 -14.01 4.84 -3.04
N LEU A 74 -12.68 4.79 -2.87
CA LEU A 74 -12.03 5.09 -1.59
C LEU A 74 -12.38 6.51 -1.11
N LEU A 75 -12.25 7.51 -1.98
CA LEU A 75 -12.54 8.90 -1.65
C LEU A 75 -14.01 9.08 -1.27
N THR A 76 -14.91 8.46 -2.03
CA THR A 76 -16.36 8.49 -1.74
C THR A 76 -16.65 7.87 -0.38
N TYR A 77 -16.06 6.71 -0.09
CA TYR A 77 -16.21 6.03 1.19
C TYR A 77 -15.70 6.89 2.36
N LEU A 78 -14.49 7.44 2.22
CA LEU A 78 -13.90 8.31 3.25
C LEU A 78 -14.75 9.56 3.50
N ASN A 79 -15.23 10.22 2.43
CA ASN A 79 -16.07 11.42 2.57
C ASN A 79 -17.43 11.13 3.20
N GLN A 80 -17.99 9.93 3.01
CA GLN A 80 -19.27 9.55 3.61
C GLN A 80 -19.13 9.09 5.07
N GLN A 81 -18.16 8.22 5.35
CA GLN A 81 -18.01 7.59 6.66
C GLN A 81 -17.15 8.40 7.63
N TYR A 82 -16.21 9.19 7.13
CA TYR A 82 -15.27 9.97 7.93
C TYR A 82 -15.49 11.48 7.76
N ASN A 83 -16.75 11.93 7.65
CA ASN A 83 -17.06 13.37 7.54
C ASN A 83 -16.84 14.16 8.85
N PHE A 84 -16.54 13.49 9.98
CA PHE A 84 -16.27 14.05 11.32
C PHE A 84 -17.29 15.11 11.83
N GLN A 85 -18.45 15.22 11.18
CA GLN A 85 -19.50 16.18 11.52
C GLN A 85 -20.48 15.61 12.57
N THR A 86 -20.59 14.29 12.62
CA THR A 86 -21.38 13.55 13.61
C THR A 86 -20.48 12.58 14.35
N GLU A 87 -20.66 12.43 15.66
CA GLU A 87 -20.10 11.30 16.42
C GLU A 87 -20.77 10.03 15.88
N ASN A 88 -20.17 9.42 14.85
CA ASN A 88 -20.73 8.25 14.21
C ASN A 88 -20.77 7.10 15.21
N SER A 89 -21.98 6.74 15.61
CA SER A 89 -22.27 5.64 16.52
C SER A 89 -22.22 4.30 15.79
N ALA A 90 -21.35 3.42 16.30
CA ALA A 90 -21.18 1.99 16.02
C ALA A 90 -20.56 1.58 14.67
N ASP A 91 -19.42 0.90 14.76
CA ASP A 91 -18.81 0.13 13.69
C ASP A 91 -19.78 -0.98 13.23
N SER A 92 -20.54 -0.69 12.19
CA SER A 92 -21.40 -1.70 11.60
C SER A 92 -20.52 -2.77 10.93
N LYS A 93 -20.92 -4.05 11.04
CA LYS A 93 -20.23 -5.17 10.36
C LYS A 93 -20.10 -4.91 8.85
N PHE A 94 -21.07 -4.19 8.29
CA PHE A 94 -21.07 -3.76 6.90
C PHE A 94 -19.92 -2.78 6.61
N SER A 95 -19.77 -1.74 7.43
CA SER A 95 -18.68 -0.76 7.31
C SER A 95 -17.31 -1.45 7.40
N LEU A 96 -17.11 -2.31 8.42
CA LEU A 96 -15.87 -3.08 8.57
C LEU A 96 -15.58 -3.97 7.36
N THR A 97 -16.60 -4.61 6.80
CA THR A 97 -16.44 -5.42 5.58
C THR A 97 -15.94 -4.58 4.41
N ILE A 98 -16.49 -3.38 4.22
CA ILE A 98 -16.03 -2.46 3.17
C ILE A 98 -14.60 -2.00 3.44
N GLU A 99 -14.24 -1.67 4.68
CA GLU A 99 -12.88 -1.29 5.05
C GLU A 99 -11.89 -2.41 4.75
N PHE A 100 -12.25 -3.67 4.99
CA PHE A 100 -11.42 -4.80 4.60
C PHE A 100 -11.29 -4.96 3.09
N MET A 101 -12.35 -4.71 2.31
CA MET A 101 -12.26 -4.69 0.85
C MET A 101 -11.26 -3.62 0.38
N ILE A 102 -11.37 -2.40 0.92
CA ILE A 102 -10.46 -1.29 0.62
C ILE A 102 -9.03 -1.66 1.00
N TYR A 103 -8.84 -2.18 2.22
CA TYR A 103 -7.55 -2.63 2.72
C TYR A 103 -6.89 -3.65 1.79
N CYS A 104 -7.62 -4.70 1.40
CA CYS A 104 -7.12 -5.70 0.47
C CYS A 104 -6.77 -5.08 -0.87
N GLN A 105 -7.62 -4.23 -1.41
CA GLN A 105 -7.35 -3.54 -2.66
C GLN A 105 -6.03 -2.74 -2.60
N ILE A 106 -5.82 -1.95 -1.55
CA ILE A 106 -4.58 -1.15 -1.38
C ILE A 106 -3.33 -2.04 -1.49
N TRP A 107 -3.33 -3.18 -0.80
CA TRP A 107 -2.20 -4.11 -0.77
C TRP A 107 -2.13 -5.04 -1.99
N GLU A 108 -3.17 -5.12 -2.81
CA GLU A 108 -3.20 -5.89 -4.06
C GLU A 108 -2.90 -5.06 -5.32
N SER A 109 -2.97 -3.73 -5.25
CA SER A 109 -2.63 -2.88 -6.41
C SER A 109 -1.15 -3.06 -6.78
N LYS A 110 -0.90 -3.62 -7.95
CA LYS A 110 0.45 -3.71 -8.53
C LYS A 110 1.06 -2.32 -8.68
N HIS A 111 0.27 -1.34 -9.12
CA HIS A 111 0.74 0.03 -9.28
C HIS A 111 1.28 0.60 -7.96
N ASN A 112 0.50 0.51 -6.87
CA ASN A 112 0.94 0.96 -5.55
C ASN A 112 2.20 0.23 -5.06
N LEU A 113 2.21 -1.11 -5.16
CA LEU A 113 3.35 -1.91 -4.72
C LEU A 113 4.62 -1.64 -5.54
N TYR A 114 4.49 -1.42 -6.84
CA TYR A 114 5.62 -1.10 -7.71
C TYR A 114 6.17 0.30 -7.42
N ASN A 115 5.32 1.29 -7.14
CA ASN A 115 5.78 2.61 -6.73
C ASN A 115 6.54 2.55 -5.40
N LEU A 116 6.03 1.81 -4.40
CA LEU A 116 6.75 1.58 -3.14
C LEU A 116 8.08 0.86 -3.36
N LYS A 117 8.12 -0.12 -4.27
CA LYS A 117 9.36 -0.82 -4.63
C LYS A 117 10.38 0.10 -5.30
N LYS A 118 9.97 0.95 -6.24
CA LYS A 118 10.86 1.93 -6.88
C LYS A 118 11.42 2.90 -5.85
N LEU A 119 10.59 3.39 -4.92
CA LEU A 119 11.05 4.24 -3.83
C LEU A 119 12.07 3.53 -2.93
N ALA A 120 11.79 2.27 -2.55
CA ALA A 120 12.73 1.44 -1.80
C ALA A 120 14.07 1.24 -2.55
N ASP A 121 14.03 0.99 -3.85
CA ASP A 121 15.26 0.84 -4.64
C ASP A 121 16.09 2.12 -4.70
N LEU A 122 15.44 3.28 -4.78
CA LEU A 122 16.13 4.58 -4.69
C LEU A 122 16.79 4.75 -3.32
N CYS A 123 16.10 4.43 -2.23
CA CYS A 123 16.69 4.47 -0.88
C CYS A 123 17.89 3.54 -0.73
N ASP A 124 17.88 2.38 -1.40
CA ASP A 124 19.00 1.42 -1.40
C ASP A 124 20.15 1.81 -2.35
N SER A 125 20.07 2.95 -3.04
CA SER A 125 21.02 3.35 -4.10
C SER A 125 21.17 2.28 -5.18
N LYS A 126 20.06 1.67 -5.61
CA LYS A 126 20.02 0.74 -6.75
C LYS A 126 19.73 1.49 -8.04
N ASP A 127 20.00 0.83 -9.17
CA ASP A 127 19.60 1.34 -10.48
C ASP A 127 18.07 1.42 -10.56
N TYR A 128 17.58 2.36 -11.36
CA TYR A 128 16.14 2.55 -11.57
C TYR A 128 15.47 1.27 -12.09
N SER A 129 14.47 0.79 -11.35
CA SER A 129 13.68 -0.39 -11.69
C SER A 129 12.68 -0.10 -12.80
N TRP A 130 13.15 -0.13 -14.05
CA TRP A 130 12.34 0.08 -15.25
C TRP A 130 11.22 -0.96 -15.44
N ASN A 131 11.50 -2.21 -15.10
CA ASN A 131 10.56 -3.32 -15.17
C ASN A 131 10.59 -4.09 -13.85
N ILE A 132 9.46 -4.11 -13.15
CA ILE A 132 9.31 -4.83 -11.88
C ILE A 132 8.49 -6.08 -12.16
N ASP A 133 9.11 -7.24 -11.99
CA ASP A 133 8.43 -8.53 -12.02
C ASP A 133 8.19 -9.01 -10.58
N ASP A 134 6.94 -9.32 -10.24
CA ASP A 134 6.59 -9.95 -8.98
C ASP A 134 6.89 -11.46 -8.97
N GLY A 135 7.20 -12.04 -10.13
CA GLY A 135 7.61 -13.43 -10.31
C GLY A 135 6.60 -14.42 -9.72
N LYS A 136 7.09 -15.56 -9.22
CA LYS A 136 6.29 -16.55 -8.46
C LYS A 136 6.25 -16.27 -6.96
N ASN A 137 6.69 -15.09 -6.51
CA ASN A 137 6.75 -14.79 -5.08
C ASN A 137 5.35 -14.48 -4.54
N SER A 138 5.08 -14.88 -3.29
CA SER A 138 3.86 -14.44 -2.62
C SER A 138 3.91 -12.92 -2.38
N LYS A 139 2.75 -12.26 -2.39
CA LYS A 139 2.68 -10.80 -2.14
C LYS A 139 3.32 -10.40 -0.81
N SER A 140 3.15 -11.21 0.23
CA SER A 140 3.80 -11.00 1.52
C SER A 140 5.33 -11.04 1.40
N LYS A 141 5.90 -11.99 0.64
CA LYS A 141 7.35 -12.03 0.39
C LYS A 141 7.81 -10.80 -0.38
N PHE A 142 7.06 -10.38 -1.41
CA PHE A 142 7.38 -9.16 -2.15
C PHE A 142 7.39 -7.93 -1.22
N ILE A 143 6.35 -7.72 -0.42
CA ILE A 143 6.29 -6.56 0.49
C ILE A 143 7.42 -6.61 1.53
N ASN A 144 7.64 -7.75 2.17
CA ASN A 144 8.65 -7.86 3.23
C ASN A 144 10.08 -7.75 2.69
N ILE A 145 10.42 -8.52 1.65
CA ILE A 145 11.79 -8.63 1.16
C ILE A 145 12.15 -7.46 0.25
N ASN A 146 11.24 -7.10 -0.67
CA ASN A 146 11.55 -6.16 -1.73
C ASN A 146 11.28 -4.70 -1.35
N ILE A 147 10.46 -4.45 -0.32
CA ILE A 147 10.10 -3.08 0.11
C ILE A 147 10.54 -2.82 1.56
N LEU A 148 9.98 -3.54 2.53
CA LEU A 148 10.19 -3.26 3.96
C LEU A 148 11.65 -3.38 4.38
N ASN A 149 12.38 -4.38 3.89
CA ASN A 149 13.79 -4.57 4.24
C ASN A 149 14.66 -3.36 3.86
N SER A 150 14.38 -2.69 2.74
CA SER A 150 15.10 -1.48 2.35
C SER A 150 14.81 -0.35 3.34
N PHE A 151 13.54 -0.05 3.58
CA PHE A 151 13.17 1.00 4.54
C PHE A 151 13.68 0.70 5.95
N GLN A 152 13.71 -0.57 6.35
CA GLN A 152 14.29 -1.00 7.62
C GLN A 152 15.80 -0.78 7.68
N LYS A 153 16.53 -1.15 6.63
CA LYS A 153 18.00 -0.99 6.55
C LYS A 153 18.41 0.48 6.73
N HIS A 154 17.58 1.40 6.24
CA HIS A 154 17.81 2.83 6.31
C HIS A 154 17.08 3.52 7.49
N ASN A 155 16.51 2.75 8.42
CA ASN A 155 15.78 3.22 9.61
C ASN A 155 14.67 4.23 9.31
N LEU A 156 14.01 4.13 8.15
CA LEU A 156 12.96 5.06 7.75
C LEU A 156 11.66 4.79 8.52
N LYS A 157 10.96 5.84 8.95
CA LYS A 157 9.68 5.75 9.67
C LYS A 157 8.62 5.00 8.87
N LEU A 158 8.70 5.08 7.54
CA LEU A 158 7.82 4.36 6.62
C LEU A 158 7.83 2.84 6.87
N CYS A 159 8.96 2.26 7.30
CA CYS A 159 9.02 0.84 7.68
C CYS A 159 8.10 0.52 8.86
N THR A 160 8.18 1.33 9.92
CA THR A 160 7.35 1.17 11.12
C THR A 160 5.87 1.34 10.79
N LEU A 161 5.54 2.35 9.99
CA LEU A 161 4.18 2.61 9.53
C LEU A 161 3.62 1.43 8.73
N MET A 162 4.37 0.94 7.74
CA MET A 162 3.96 -0.20 6.92
C MET A 162 3.83 -1.50 7.73
N LYS A 163 4.66 -1.73 8.76
CA LYS A 163 4.53 -2.89 9.65
C LYS A 163 3.26 -2.83 10.51
N LYS A 164 2.83 -1.63 10.92
CA LYS A 164 1.53 -1.43 11.59
C LYS A 164 0.37 -1.62 10.63
N ALA A 165 0.51 -1.12 9.40
CA ALA A 165 -0.55 -1.08 8.42
C ALA A 165 -0.74 -2.38 7.65
N TYR A 166 0.30 -3.20 7.43
CA TYR A 166 0.22 -4.44 6.65
C TYR A 166 0.20 -5.69 7.53
N ASN A 167 -0.90 -6.43 7.46
CA ASN A 167 -1.03 -7.76 8.03
C ASN A 167 -1.38 -8.78 6.92
N SER A 168 -0.41 -9.63 6.57
CA SER A 168 -0.56 -10.65 5.54
C SER A 168 -1.62 -11.70 5.86
N GLN A 169 -1.81 -12.04 7.14
CA GLN A 169 -2.81 -13.01 7.57
C GLN A 169 -4.22 -12.43 7.42
N LEU A 170 -4.42 -11.18 7.86
CA LEU A 170 -5.68 -10.47 7.66
C LEU A 170 -6.04 -10.35 6.18
N ARG A 171 -5.07 -9.97 5.33
CA ARG A 171 -5.26 -9.90 3.88
C ARG A 171 -5.67 -11.25 3.31
N ASN A 172 -4.97 -12.32 3.69
CA ASN A 172 -5.23 -13.67 3.16
C ASN A 172 -6.59 -14.18 3.63
N ALA A 173 -6.92 -14.02 4.91
CA ALA A 173 -8.18 -14.42 5.50
C ALA A 173 -9.34 -13.78 4.74
N PHE A 174 -9.28 -12.47 4.52
CA PHE A 174 -10.32 -11.77 3.78
C PHE A 174 -10.41 -12.23 2.32
N SER A 175 -9.28 -12.32 1.61
CA SER A 175 -9.25 -12.73 0.20
C SER A 175 -9.80 -14.14 -0.06
N HIS A 176 -9.79 -15.00 0.96
CA HIS A 176 -10.29 -16.37 0.89
C HIS A 176 -11.59 -16.58 1.66
N SER A 177 -12.23 -15.50 2.14
CA SER A 177 -13.45 -15.58 2.96
C SER A 177 -13.30 -16.44 4.23
N LEU A 178 -12.10 -16.46 4.82
CA LEU A 178 -11.73 -17.19 6.03
C LEU A 178 -11.75 -16.27 7.25
N PHE A 179 -12.82 -15.50 7.43
CA PHE A 179 -13.00 -14.61 8.57
C PHE A 179 -14.45 -14.61 9.05
N ASN A 180 -14.64 -14.42 10.35
CA ASN A 180 -15.96 -14.34 10.97
C ASN A 180 -15.98 -13.30 12.09
N PHE A 181 -17.09 -12.55 12.18
CA PHE A 181 -17.33 -11.68 13.33
C PHE A 181 -17.90 -12.50 14.49
N GLY A 182 -17.38 -12.26 15.69
CA GLY A 182 -17.89 -12.91 16.90
C GLY A 182 -19.37 -12.66 17.17
N ILE A 183 -19.93 -13.50 18.03
CA ILE A 183 -21.34 -13.42 18.46
C ILE A 183 -21.67 -12.02 19.00
N ASN A 184 -20.73 -11.41 19.72
CA ASN A 184 -20.86 -10.06 20.29
C ASN A 184 -20.52 -8.94 19.29
N GLY A 185 -20.12 -9.26 18.06
CA GLY A 185 -19.78 -8.30 17.00
C GLY A 185 -18.44 -7.56 17.15
N HIS A 186 -17.81 -7.61 18.32
CA HIS A 186 -16.59 -6.85 18.63
C HIS A 186 -15.27 -7.56 18.27
N ASN A 187 -15.30 -8.86 18.02
CA ASN A 187 -14.10 -9.65 17.72
C ASN A 187 -14.12 -10.08 16.25
N LEU A 188 -12.97 -9.97 15.59
CA LEU A 188 -12.73 -10.62 14.30
C LEU A 188 -11.92 -11.89 14.53
N TYR A 189 -12.45 -13.02 14.05
CA TYR A 189 -11.78 -14.31 14.03
C TYR A 189 -11.28 -14.60 12.63
N LEU A 190 -10.01 -14.98 12.50
CA LEU A 190 -9.40 -15.42 11.25
C LEU A 190 -9.23 -16.95 11.27
N GLU A 191 -9.76 -17.63 10.26
CA GLU A 191 -9.77 -19.11 10.17
C GLU A 191 -8.56 -19.67 9.43
N ASN A 192 -7.67 -18.81 8.96
CA ASN A 192 -6.45 -19.18 8.24
C ASN A 192 -5.23 -19.41 9.14
N TYR A 193 -5.43 -19.47 10.46
CA TYR A 193 -4.38 -19.86 11.40
C TYR A 193 -4.34 -21.38 11.55
N ASP A 194 -3.14 -21.97 11.59
CA ASP A 194 -2.90 -23.39 11.90
C ASP A 194 -3.34 -23.74 13.35
N GLY A 195 -4.65 -23.74 13.62
CA GLY A 195 -5.26 -24.19 14.87
C GLY A 195 -5.33 -23.18 16.03
N ARG A 196 -5.05 -21.88 15.82
CA ARG A 196 -5.23 -20.84 16.86
C ARG A 196 -5.92 -19.60 16.28
N ASN A 197 -7.18 -19.38 16.63
CA ASN A 197 -7.88 -18.16 16.25
C ASN A 197 -7.07 -16.92 16.66
N ALA A 198 -6.62 -16.13 15.69
CA ALA A 198 -6.09 -14.80 15.99
C ALA A 198 -7.27 -13.90 16.33
N ASN A 199 -7.37 -13.48 17.58
CA ASN A 199 -8.31 -12.45 18.00
C ASN A 199 -7.69 -11.09 17.70
N MET A 200 -8.32 -10.32 16.82
CA MET A 200 -8.05 -8.89 16.72
C MET A 200 -9.18 -8.14 17.40
N SER A 201 -8.83 -7.41 18.47
CA SER A 201 -9.70 -6.46 19.15
C SER A 201 -9.55 -5.08 18.49
N PHE A 202 -10.66 -4.45 18.14
CA PHE A 202 -10.71 -3.08 17.60
C PHE A 202 -10.91 -2.06 18.71
#